data_AF-K2CUT9-F1
#
_entry.id   AF-K2CUT9-F1
#
_cell.length_a   1.000
_cell.length_b   1.000
_cell.length_c   1.000
_cell.angle_alpha   90.00
_cell.angle_beta   90.00
_cell.angle_gamma   90.00
#
_symmetry.space_group_name_H-M   'P 1'
#
loop_
_entity.id
_entity.type
_entity.pdbx_description
1 polymer ?
#
loop_
_entity_poly.entity_id
_entity_poly.type
_entity_poly.pdbx_seq_one_letter_code
_entity_poly.pdbx_strand_id
1 'polypeptide(L)'
;MNIKQYYDRSAELTLQHPWYREQVERYLLGALHSDATTDVTSKKLIPRHQTSQAVIRQNQPGVLAGVEEIGWLLRKHNLLLKKLKISGRSRDILLVERTVLNTLQRLSGIATLTQQLVRKVGRY
;
A
#
# COMPACT_ATOMS: atom_id res chain seq x y z
N MET A 1 1.15 -3.85 -36.30
CA MET A 1 2.10 -3.95 -35.15
C MET A 1 1.29 -3.80 -33.87
N ASN A 2 1.27 -4.80 -32.98
CA ASN A 2 0.40 -4.79 -31.79
C ASN A 2 1.11 -4.07 -30.64
N ILE A 3 0.71 -2.81 -30.37
CA ILE A 3 1.32 -1.97 -29.32
C ILE A 3 1.25 -2.64 -27.95
N LYS A 4 0.19 -3.42 -27.65
CA LYS A 4 0.08 -4.12 -26.36
C LYS A 4 1.22 -5.12 -26.16
N GLN A 5 1.68 -5.78 -27.20
CA GLN A 5 2.72 -6.81 -27.09
C GLN A 5 4.09 -6.24 -26.65
N TYR A 6 4.35 -4.95 -26.90
CA TYR A 6 5.63 -4.31 -26.55
C TYR A 6 5.58 -3.47 -25.28
N TYR A 7 4.41 -2.94 -24.90
CA TYR A 7 4.26 -2.03 -23.77
C TYR A 7 3.52 -2.62 -22.57
N ASP A 8 2.88 -3.79 -22.71
CA ASP A 8 2.23 -4.45 -21.59
C ASP A 8 3.26 -5.15 -20.69
N ARG A 9 3.57 -4.52 -19.56
CA ARG A 9 4.48 -5.02 -18.53
C ARG A 9 3.72 -5.66 -17.36
N SER A 10 2.42 -5.91 -17.48
CA SER A 10 1.59 -6.42 -16.37
C SER A 10 2.11 -7.72 -15.77
N ALA A 11 2.70 -8.60 -16.58
CA ALA A 11 3.32 -9.85 -16.10
C ALA A 11 4.55 -9.62 -15.20
N GLU A 12 5.27 -8.52 -15.41
CA GLU A 12 6.49 -8.17 -14.65
C GLU A 12 6.19 -7.32 -13.40
N LEU A 13 5.06 -6.60 -13.39
CA LEU A 13 4.63 -5.74 -12.29
C LEU A 13 3.91 -6.53 -11.19
N THR A 14 4.53 -7.62 -10.74
CA THR A 14 4.00 -8.50 -9.70
C THR A 14 5.04 -8.72 -8.61
N LEU A 15 4.62 -8.91 -7.36
CA LEU A 15 5.57 -9.19 -6.28
C LEU A 15 6.31 -10.53 -6.43
N GLN A 16 5.88 -11.40 -7.37
CA GLN A 16 6.61 -12.62 -7.72
C GLN A 16 7.88 -12.31 -8.52
N HIS A 17 7.88 -11.21 -9.27
CA HIS A 17 9.02 -10.79 -10.07
C HIS A 17 10.12 -10.14 -9.18
N PRO A 18 11.37 -10.65 -9.16
CA PRO A 18 12.41 -10.20 -8.24
C PRO A 18 12.71 -8.71 -8.33
N TRP A 19 12.88 -8.18 -9.55
CA TRP A 19 13.18 -6.76 -9.77
C TRP A 19 12.06 -5.85 -9.25
N TYR A 20 10.79 -6.21 -9.49
CA TYR A 20 9.67 -5.38 -9.06
C TYR A 20 9.55 -5.40 -7.54
N ARG A 21 9.69 -6.59 -6.92
CA ARG A 21 9.74 -6.74 -5.47
C ARG A 21 10.84 -5.87 -4.85
N GLU A 22 12.04 -5.86 -5.42
CA GLU A 22 13.14 -5.03 -4.93
C GLU A 22 12.81 -3.54 -4.98
N GLN A 23 12.16 -3.06 -6.05
CA GLN A 23 11.72 -1.66 -6.13
C GLN A 23 10.65 -1.33 -5.08
N VAL A 24 9.66 -2.22 -4.91
CA VAL A 24 8.62 -2.06 -3.90
C VAL A 24 9.23 -2.03 -2.51
N GLU A 25 10.15 -2.94 -2.21
CA GLU A 25 10.85 -2.98 -0.93
C GLU A 25 11.63 -1.69 -0.67
N ARG A 26 12.45 -1.26 -1.65
CA ARG A 26 13.22 -0.01 -1.55
C ARG A 26 12.32 1.19 -1.25
N TYR A 27 11.20 1.30 -1.98
CA TYR A 27 10.27 2.40 -1.81
C TYR A 27 9.56 2.36 -0.46
N LEU A 28 8.96 1.22 -0.10
CA LEU A 28 8.13 1.12 1.12
C LEU A 28 8.96 1.22 2.39
N LEU A 29 10.15 0.62 2.42
CA LEU A 29 11.05 0.76 3.58
C LEU A 29 11.62 2.17 3.68
N GLY A 30 11.96 2.79 2.54
CA GLY A 30 12.38 4.18 2.52
C GLY A 30 11.29 5.11 3.06
N ALA A 31 10.05 4.95 2.57
CA ALA A 31 8.90 5.71 3.04
C ALA A 31 8.62 5.49 4.54
N LEU A 32 8.69 4.23 5.01
CA LEU A 32 8.52 3.92 6.42
C LEU A 32 9.62 4.56 7.28
N HIS A 33 10.87 4.52 6.84
CA HIS A 33 11.97 5.14 7.55
C HIS A 33 11.78 6.66 7.67
N SER A 34 11.33 7.31 6.59
CA SER A 34 11.00 8.73 6.59
C SER A 34 9.84 9.07 7.53
N ASP A 35 8.79 8.24 7.57
CA ASP A 35 7.60 8.48 8.40
C ASP A 35 7.80 8.12 9.89
N ALA A 36 8.61 7.12 10.20
CA ALA A 36 8.69 6.48 11.52
C ALA A 36 9.88 6.92 12.37
N THR A 37 10.47 8.08 12.08
CA THR A 37 11.77 8.49 12.63
C THR A 37 11.81 8.51 14.16
N THR A 38 10.68 8.76 14.85
CA THR A 38 10.53 8.37 16.26
C THR A 38 9.06 8.30 16.70
N ASP A 39 8.46 7.10 16.71
CA ASP A 39 7.16 6.91 17.35
C ASP A 39 7.30 6.85 18.89
N VAL A 40 7.51 8.02 19.51
CA VAL A 40 7.72 8.15 20.96
C VAL A 40 6.41 8.05 21.74
N THR A 41 5.31 8.50 21.15
CA THR A 41 3.98 8.58 21.77
C THR A 41 3.36 7.20 21.91
N SER A 42 3.36 6.37 20.86
CA SER A 42 2.82 5.01 20.95
C SER A 42 3.66 4.15 21.92
N LYS A 43 4.98 4.36 21.96
CA LYS A 43 5.86 3.64 22.90
C LYS A 43 5.53 3.94 24.37
N LYS A 44 5.05 5.15 24.68
CA LYS A 44 4.67 5.60 26.02
C LYS A 44 3.23 5.24 26.39
N LEU A 45 2.29 5.32 25.45
CA LEU A 45 0.86 5.20 25.71
C LEU A 45 0.30 3.78 25.50
N ILE A 46 0.88 2.99 24.60
CA ILE A 46 0.34 1.69 24.18
C ILE A 46 1.18 0.57 24.78
N PRO A 47 0.67 -0.36 25.60
CA PRO A 47 1.43 -1.51 26.09
C PRO A 47 2.01 -2.39 24.95
N ARG A 48 3.20 -2.98 25.16
CA ARG A 48 3.90 -3.78 24.14
C ARG A 48 3.10 -4.98 23.62
N HIS A 49 2.25 -5.54 24.48
CA HIS A 49 1.46 -6.75 24.23
C HIS A 49 0.04 -6.45 23.72
N GLN A 50 -0.36 -5.18 23.67
CA GLN A 50 -1.70 -4.81 23.23
C GLN A 50 -1.87 -5.10 21.74
N THR A 51 -2.83 -5.95 21.40
CA THR A 51 -3.25 -6.20 20.02
C THR A 51 -4.48 -5.36 19.68
N SER A 52 -4.64 -5.04 18.40
CA SER A 52 -5.79 -4.30 17.90
C SER A 52 -6.12 -4.70 16.47
N GLN A 53 -7.29 -4.24 16.02
CA GLN A 53 -7.73 -4.31 14.65
C GLN A 53 -7.99 -2.91 14.13
N ALA A 54 -7.37 -2.56 13.01
CA ALA A 54 -7.64 -1.34 12.26
C ALA A 54 -8.43 -1.67 10.99
N VAL A 55 -9.25 -0.72 10.54
CA VAL A 55 -10.04 -0.84 9.30
C VAL A 55 -9.71 0.34 8.41
N ILE A 56 -9.20 0.05 7.21
CA ILE A 56 -8.99 1.09 6.20
C ILE A 56 -10.36 1.41 5.60
N ARG A 57 -10.80 2.66 5.76
CA ARG A 57 -12.04 3.17 5.19
C ARG A 57 -11.76 4.14 4.05
N GLN A 58 -12.53 3.99 2.99
CA GLN A 58 -12.49 4.89 1.84
C GLN A 58 -13.37 6.12 2.12
N ASN A 59 -12.80 7.32 2.03
CA ASN A 59 -13.52 8.57 2.25
C ASN A 59 -14.04 9.20 0.94
N GLN A 60 -13.57 8.74 -0.21
CA GLN A 60 -13.95 9.24 -1.53
C GLN A 60 -14.01 8.10 -2.55
N PRO A 61 -14.98 8.09 -3.48
CA PRO A 61 -15.08 7.04 -4.50
C PRO A 61 -13.86 7.04 -5.43
N GLY A 62 -13.44 5.85 -5.87
CA GLY A 62 -12.25 5.69 -6.71
C GLY A 62 -11.88 4.24 -6.94
N VAL A 63 -10.82 4.02 -7.71
CA VAL A 63 -10.23 2.71 -7.99
C VAL A 63 -9.18 2.40 -6.92
N LEU A 64 -9.36 1.29 -6.21
CA LEU A 64 -8.39 0.81 -5.22
C LEU A 64 -7.17 0.21 -5.92
N ALA A 65 -5.98 0.70 -5.60
CA ALA A 65 -4.71 0.17 -6.10
C ALA A 65 -3.65 0.13 -4.99
N GLY A 66 -2.66 -0.76 -5.11
CA GLY A 66 -1.54 -0.86 -4.16
C GLY A 66 -1.75 -1.83 -2.98
N VAL A 67 -2.79 -2.66 -3.02
CA VAL A 67 -3.17 -3.55 -1.91
C VAL A 67 -2.16 -4.69 -1.71
N GLU A 68 -1.54 -5.15 -2.79
CA GLU A 68 -0.60 -6.27 -2.72
C GLU A 68 0.72 -5.83 -2.06
N GLU A 69 1.20 -4.65 -2.44
CA GLU A 69 2.42 -3.99 -2.01
C GLU A 69 2.34 -3.61 -0.51
N ILE A 70 1.23 -2.99 -0.09
CA ILE A 70 1.01 -2.76 1.35
C ILE A 70 0.82 -4.08 2.10
N GLY A 71 0.20 -5.09 1.47
CA GLY A 71 0.11 -6.43 2.04
C GLY A 71 1.48 -7.05 2.32
N TRP A 72 2.47 -6.79 1.47
CA TRP A 72 3.86 -7.21 1.69
C TRP A 72 4.50 -6.49 2.87
N LEU A 73 4.34 -5.16 2.98
CA LEU A 73 4.86 -4.38 4.11
C LEU A 73 4.26 -4.86 5.43
N LEU A 74 2.94 -5.07 5.47
CA LEU A 74 2.23 -5.55 6.65
C LEU A 74 2.77 -6.91 7.11
N ARG A 75 2.96 -7.87 6.19
CA ARG A 75 3.54 -9.18 6.50
C ARG A 75 4.95 -9.05 7.09
N LYS A 76 5.77 -8.14 6.56
CA LYS A 76 7.14 -7.88 7.07
C LYS A 76 7.14 -7.39 8.53
N HIS A 77 6.06 -6.74 8.97
CA HIS A 77 5.86 -6.28 10.34
C HIS A 77 4.96 -7.20 11.18
N ASN A 78 4.75 -8.46 10.77
CA ASN A 78 3.88 -9.43 11.47
C ASN A 78 2.41 -8.98 11.61
N LEU A 79 1.92 -8.21 10.63
CA LEU A 79 0.54 -7.75 10.56
C LEU A 79 -0.24 -8.55 9.52
N LEU A 80 -1.50 -8.87 9.83
CA LEU A 80 -2.39 -9.62 8.96
C LEU A 80 -3.38 -8.68 8.27
N LEU A 81 -3.43 -8.72 6.94
CA LEU A 81 -4.41 -7.99 6.14
C LEU A 81 -5.52 -8.91 5.65
N LYS A 82 -6.78 -8.62 6.00
CA LYS A 82 -7.96 -9.34 5.49
C LYS A 82 -9.09 -8.36 5.19
N LYS A 83 -9.52 -8.26 3.93
CA LYS A 83 -10.61 -7.35 3.50
C LYS A 83 -10.41 -5.91 4.02
N LEU A 84 -9.23 -5.33 3.82
CA LEU A 84 -8.85 -3.99 4.32
C LEU A 84 -8.88 -3.83 5.85
N LYS A 85 -8.94 -4.93 6.60
CA LYS A 85 -8.74 -4.96 8.05
C LYS A 85 -7.31 -5.41 8.34
N ILE A 86 -6.61 -4.66 9.18
CA ILE A 86 -5.28 -4.97 9.65
C ILE A 86 -5.38 -5.46 11.09
N SER A 87 -4.80 -6.62 11.40
CA SER A 87 -4.76 -7.17 12.76
C SER A 87 -3.32 -7.45 13.18
N GLY A 88 -2.99 -7.15 14.44
CA GLY A 88 -1.65 -7.40 15.00
C GLY A 88 -1.36 -6.57 16.24
N ARG A 89 -0.07 -6.34 16.54
CA ARG A 89 0.32 -5.48 17.67
C ARG A 89 -0.04 -4.04 17.37
N SER A 90 -0.64 -3.35 18.34
CA SER A 90 -1.13 -1.98 18.16
C SER A 90 -0.02 -1.00 17.80
N ARG A 91 1.17 -1.17 18.39
CA ARG A 91 2.36 -0.37 18.06
C ARG A 91 2.80 -0.56 16.61
N ASP A 92 2.75 -1.79 16.11
CA ASP A 92 3.17 -2.09 14.74
C ASP A 92 2.14 -1.57 13.72
N ILE A 93 0.84 -1.63 14.06
CA ILE A 93 -0.24 -1.04 13.25
C ILE A 93 -0.05 0.48 13.13
N LEU A 94 0.17 1.18 14.24
CA LEU A 94 0.37 2.64 14.25
C LEU A 94 1.67 3.05 13.55
N LEU A 95 2.73 2.26 13.70
CA LEU A 95 4.02 2.49 13.05
C LEU A 95 3.89 2.57 11.53
N VAL A 96 3.15 1.63 10.93
CA VAL A 96 3.02 1.53 9.46
C VAL A 96 1.84 2.33 8.89
N GLU A 97 0.98 2.88 9.75
CA GLU A 97 -0.30 3.50 9.36
C GLU A 97 -0.10 4.55 8.26
N ARG A 98 0.77 5.53 8.51
CA ARG A 98 0.99 6.66 7.60
C ARG A 98 1.55 6.20 6.26
N THR A 99 2.53 5.31 6.28
CA THR A 99 3.14 4.76 5.07
C THR A 99 2.13 3.97 4.25
N VAL A 100 1.30 3.14 4.90
CA VAL A 100 0.23 2.36 4.23
C VAL A 100 -0.81 3.30 3.61
N LEU A 101 -1.29 4.29 4.36
CA LEU A 101 -2.30 5.23 3.86
C LEU A 101 -1.76 6.08 2.71
N ASN A 102 -0.58 6.67 2.86
CA ASN A 102 0.04 7.49 1.81
C ASN A 102 0.26 6.69 0.52
N THR A 103 0.72 5.44 0.64
CA THR A 103 0.92 4.56 -0.51
C THR A 103 -0.40 4.25 -1.21
N LEU A 104 -1.42 3.81 -0.46
CA LEU A 104 -2.74 3.48 -1.02
C LEU A 104 -3.40 4.70 -1.67
N GLN A 105 -3.34 5.86 -1.03
CA GLN A 105 -3.92 7.11 -1.55
C GLN A 105 -3.27 7.50 -2.88
N ARG A 106 -1.93 7.49 -2.94
CA ARG A 106 -1.19 7.86 -4.15
C ARG A 106 -1.50 6.90 -5.30
N LEU A 107 -1.40 5.59 -5.06
CA LEU A 107 -1.63 4.58 -6.11
C LEU A 107 -3.09 4.56 -6.57
N SER A 108 -4.04 4.65 -5.64
CA SER A 108 -5.46 4.72 -5.96
C SER A 108 -5.83 6.00 -6.70
N GLY A 109 -5.19 7.13 -6.36
CA GLY A 109 -5.35 8.40 -7.08
C GLY A 109 -4.92 8.29 -8.53
N ILE A 110 -3.72 7.72 -8.78
CA ILE A 110 -3.22 7.47 -10.14
C ILE A 110 -4.19 6.55 -10.91
N ALA A 111 -4.56 5.41 -10.33
CA ALA A 111 -5.46 4.45 -10.96
C ALA A 111 -6.84 5.05 -11.30
N THR A 112 -7.37 5.88 -10.39
CA THR A 112 -8.66 6.56 -10.59
C THR A 112 -8.59 7.57 -11.74
N LEU A 113 -7.56 8.42 -11.77
CA LEU A 113 -7.38 9.40 -12.85
C LEU A 113 -7.14 8.71 -14.20
N THR A 114 -6.33 7.65 -14.23
CA THR A 114 -6.13 6.85 -15.45
C THR A 114 -7.43 6.23 -15.95
N GLN A 115 -8.24 5.65 -15.06
CA GLN A 115 -9.55 5.11 -15.45
C GLN A 115 -10.47 6.20 -16.03
N GLN A 116 -10.49 7.38 -15.43
CA GLN A 116 -11.28 8.51 -15.94
C GLN A 116 -10.83 8.94 -17.34
N LEU A 117 -9.52 9.02 -17.58
CA LEU A 117 -8.97 9.36 -18.89
C LEU A 117 -9.31 8.30 -19.94
N VAL A 118 -9.12 7.02 -19.62
CA VAL A 118 -9.48 5.90 -20.52
C VAL A 118 -10.97 5.93 -20.88
N ARG A 119 -11.85 6.22 -19.91
CA ARG A 119 -13.29 6.37 -20.15
C ARG A 119 -13.64 7.57 -21.04
N LYS A 120 -12.88 8.66 -20.95
CA LYS A 120 -13.08 9.85 -21.80
C LYS A 120 -12.62 9.60 -23.23
N VAL A 121 -11.48 8.94 -23.41
CA VAL A 121 -10.89 8.68 -24.73
C VAL A 121 -11.61 7.53 -25.44
N GLY A 122 -11.96 6.45 -24.75
CA GLY A 122 -12.64 5.29 -25.35
C GLY A 122 -14.10 5.53 -25.76
N ARG A 123 -14.57 6.79 -25.70
CA ARG A 123 -15.85 7.25 -26.27
C ARG A 123 -15.69 7.88 -27.66
N TYR A 124 -14.47 8.00 -28.16
CA TYR A 124 -14.14 8.31 -29.55
C TYR A 124 -13.75 7.02 -30.27
#